data_AF-A0A382YJI8-F1
#
_entry.id   AF-A0A382YJI8-F1
#
_cell.length_a   1.000
_cell.length_b   1.000
_cell.length_c   1.000
_cell.angle_alpha   90.00
_cell.angle_beta   90.00
_cell.angle_gamma   90.00
#
_symmetry.space_group_name_H-M   'P 1'
#
loop_
_entity.id
_entity.type
_entity.pdbx_description
1 polymer ?
#
loop_
_entity_poly.entity_id
_entity_poly.type
_entity_poly.pdbx_seq_one_letter_code
_entity_poly.pdbx_strand_id
1 'polypeptide(L)'
;MLEQLSPYLPQHPLLNSLSILGILAVLSLVAFWITEKIIIKLLTKMLQKTSTQMDDILIKRNVFKRLTYVVPALIFYNFAYAAPQFTNMIQRASLVLMAIAGLMVINSFLNALNDIYKKTKYHERLDINSYLQITKLIINILGSVVIVGIIINKDTTLLLSGLGAMTAIVLLIFKDTILSLVASLQISSNDLFKIGDWIEAPQFGADGDVVDIALHTVKIQNWDKTISVIPTHKLID
;
A
#
# COMPACT_ATOMS: atom_id res chain seq x y z
N MET A 1 34.12 30.11 -10.17
CA MET A 1 34.42 29.27 -8.98
C MET A 1 34.54 27.79 -9.34
N LEU A 2 33.66 27.22 -10.18
CA LEU A 2 33.81 25.84 -10.71
C LEU A 2 34.99 25.67 -11.69
N GLU A 3 35.37 26.72 -12.43
CA GLU A 3 36.52 26.67 -13.36
C GLU A 3 37.90 26.64 -12.67
N GLN A 4 38.02 27.15 -11.44
CA GLN A 4 39.28 27.17 -10.70
C GLN A 4 39.68 25.81 -10.10
N LEU A 5 38.75 24.85 -10.08
CA LEU A 5 39.00 23.48 -9.60
C LEU A 5 39.29 22.49 -10.74
N SER A 6 39.20 22.95 -12.00
CA SER A 6 39.53 22.17 -13.21
C SER A 6 40.93 21.53 -13.24
N PRO A 7 42.01 22.09 -12.65
CA PRO A 7 43.34 21.50 -12.73
C PRO A 7 43.58 20.36 -11.73
N TYR A 8 42.74 20.23 -10.70
CA TYR A 8 42.86 19.21 -9.64
C TYR A 8 41.96 17.99 -9.90
N LEU A 9 41.19 17.99 -10.99
CA LEU A 9 40.33 16.90 -11.37
C LEU A 9 41.14 15.84 -12.13
N PRO A 10 41.17 14.58 -11.65
CA PRO A 10 41.93 13.52 -12.29
C PRO A 10 41.47 13.30 -13.73
N GLN A 11 42.43 13.15 -14.64
CA GLN A 11 42.23 13.04 -16.10
C GLN A 11 41.43 11.79 -16.53
N HIS A 12 41.10 10.89 -15.59
CA HIS A 12 40.22 9.76 -15.82
C HIS A 12 38.74 10.13 -15.56
N PRO A 13 37.84 10.01 -16.56
CA PRO A 13 36.45 10.45 -16.46
C PRO A 13 35.65 9.75 -15.34
N LEU A 14 36.07 8.56 -14.91
CA LEU A 14 35.50 7.81 -13.79
C LEU A 14 35.84 8.42 -12.42
N LEU A 15 37.09 8.85 -12.20
CA LEU A 15 37.54 9.45 -10.94
C LEU A 15 36.94 10.85 -10.75
N ASN A 16 36.81 11.61 -11.85
CA ASN A 16 36.10 12.88 -11.87
C ASN A 16 34.62 12.69 -11.45
N SER A 17 33.91 11.75 -12.09
CA SER A 17 32.51 11.45 -11.74
C SER A 17 32.33 11.02 -10.28
N LEU A 18 33.27 10.23 -9.72
CA LEU A 18 33.25 9.85 -8.30
C LEU A 18 33.46 11.06 -7.36
N SER A 19 34.39 11.95 -7.69
CA SER A 19 34.67 13.14 -6.89
C SER A 19 33.48 14.11 -6.85
N ILE A 20 32.81 14.29 -7.99
CA ILE A 20 31.58 15.08 -8.11
C ILE A 20 30.45 14.45 -7.32
N LEU A 21 30.26 13.13 -7.40
CA LEU A 21 29.26 12.41 -6.61
C LEU A 21 29.48 12.54 -5.10
N GLY A 22 30.74 12.52 -4.65
CA GLY A 22 31.09 12.75 -3.25
C GLY A 22 30.70 14.15 -2.77
N ILE A 23 31.04 15.19 -3.55
CA ILE A 23 30.66 16.58 -3.26
C ILE A 23 29.13 16.73 -3.25
N LEU A 24 28.45 16.10 -4.21
CA LEU A 24 27.00 16.13 -4.29
C LEU A 24 26.34 15.45 -3.09
N ALA A 25 26.89 14.32 -2.64
CA ALA A 25 26.41 13.63 -1.45
C ALA A 25 26.54 14.49 -0.20
N VAL A 26 27.68 15.18 -0.03
CA VAL A 26 27.88 16.12 1.08
C VAL A 26 26.88 17.28 1.00
N LEU A 27 26.71 17.89 -0.17
CA LEU A 27 25.72 18.96 -0.38
C LEU A 27 24.29 18.48 -0.09
N SER A 28 23.94 17.28 -0.53
CA SER A 28 22.64 16.67 -0.30
C SER A 28 22.39 16.39 1.18
N LEU A 29 23.40 15.93 1.93
CA LEU A 29 23.30 15.71 3.38
C LEU A 29 23.14 17.03 4.13
N VAL A 30 23.89 18.05 3.73
CA VAL A 30 23.75 19.40 4.30
C VAL A 30 22.36 19.97 4.00
N ALA A 31 21.88 19.84 2.77
CA ALA A 31 20.54 20.27 2.39
C ALA A 31 19.45 19.51 3.18
N PHE A 32 19.57 18.19 3.34
CA PHE A 32 18.69 17.40 4.19
C PHE A 32 18.63 17.96 5.62
N TRP A 33 19.80 18.17 6.23
CA TRP A 33 19.89 18.64 7.61
C TRP A 33 19.33 20.05 7.80
N ILE A 34 19.60 20.94 6.83
CA ILE A 34 19.05 22.29 6.80
C ILE A 34 17.53 22.25 6.64
N THR A 35 17.02 21.52 5.65
CA THR A 35 15.58 21.42 5.40
C THR A 35 14.86 20.81 6.60
N GLU A 36 15.40 19.76 7.22
CA GLU A 36 14.81 19.16 8.42
C GLU A 36 14.70 20.22 9.54
N LYS A 37 15.79 20.94 9.80
CA LYS A 37 15.86 21.95 10.85
C LYS A 37 14.95 23.14 10.58
N ILE A 38 14.85 23.59 9.32
CA ILE A 38 13.97 24.69 8.91
C ILE A 38 12.51 24.25 8.98
N ILE A 39 12.14 23.11 8.41
CA ILE A 39 10.76 22.60 8.39
C ILE A 39 10.27 22.42 9.83
N ILE A 40 11.04 21.74 10.68
CA ILE A 40 10.64 21.52 12.08
C ILE A 40 10.52 22.87 12.82
N LYS A 41 11.51 23.77 12.69
CA LYS A 41 11.48 25.08 13.38
C LYS A 41 10.33 25.97 12.91
N LEU A 42 10.05 26.01 11.61
CA LEU A 42 8.97 26.80 11.03
C LEU A 42 7.61 26.25 11.47
N LEU A 43 7.45 24.92 11.43
CA LEU A 43 6.24 24.26 11.90
C LEU A 43 6.03 24.48 13.40
N THR A 44 7.01 24.23 14.26
CA THR A 44 6.86 24.49 15.70
C THR A 44 6.52 25.96 15.99
N LYS A 45 7.10 26.92 15.24
CA LYS A 45 6.83 28.36 15.42
C LYS A 45 5.45 28.78 14.90
N MET A 46 4.97 28.19 13.81
CA MET A 46 3.61 28.42 13.30
C MET A 46 2.56 27.75 14.19
N LEU A 47 2.88 26.61 14.79
CA LEU A 47 1.93 25.80 15.55
C LEU A 47 1.80 26.24 17.01
N GLN A 48 2.81 26.89 17.58
CA GLN A 48 2.62 27.66 18.82
C GLN A 48 1.64 28.84 18.66
N LYS A 49 1.35 29.26 17.42
CA LYS A 49 0.37 30.31 17.11
C LYS A 49 -1.04 29.78 16.85
N THR A 50 -1.23 28.47 16.69
CA THR A 50 -2.54 27.87 16.36
C THR A 50 -2.98 26.92 17.47
N SER A 51 -4.22 27.05 17.95
CA SER A 51 -4.76 26.27 19.08
C SER A 51 -5.29 24.87 18.70
N THR A 52 -4.91 24.30 17.56
CA THR A 52 -5.50 23.07 17.02
C THR A 52 -4.69 21.82 17.37
N GLN A 53 -5.27 20.91 18.17
CA GLN A 53 -4.68 19.62 18.53
C GLN A 53 -4.34 18.70 17.33
N MET A 54 -4.86 19.00 16.13
CA MET A 54 -4.59 18.25 14.91
C MET A 54 -3.15 18.43 14.43
N ASP A 55 -2.58 19.62 14.59
CA ASP A 55 -1.27 19.94 14.04
C ASP A 55 -0.13 19.29 14.84
N ASP A 56 -0.29 19.22 16.16
CA ASP A 56 0.63 18.50 17.06
C ASP A 56 0.74 17.02 16.69
N ILE A 57 -0.37 16.42 16.25
CA ILE A 57 -0.43 15.00 15.85
C ILE A 57 0.32 14.79 14.52
N LEU A 58 0.19 15.73 13.57
CA LEU A 58 0.92 15.67 12.29
C LEU A 58 2.44 15.77 12.51
N ILE A 59 2.90 16.63 13.43
CA ILE A 59 4.32 16.69 13.81
C ILE A 59 4.74 15.40 14.50
N LYS A 60 3.98 14.93 15.51
CA LYS A 60 4.30 13.71 16.28
C LYS A 60 4.43 12.49 15.38
N ARG A 61 3.59 12.41 14.34
CA ARG A 61 3.66 11.33 13.36
C ARG A 61 4.79 11.48 12.34
N ASN A 62 5.56 12.56 12.37
CA ASN A 62 6.69 12.84 11.48
C ASN A 62 6.29 12.99 10.00
N VAL A 63 5.07 13.47 9.71
CA VAL A 63 4.59 13.65 8.32
C VAL A 63 5.53 14.59 7.56
N PHE A 64 5.84 15.73 8.17
CA PHE A 64 6.69 16.77 7.57
C PHE A 64 8.18 16.39 7.55
N LYS A 65 8.66 15.65 8.56
CA LYS A 65 10.03 15.12 8.56
C LYS A 65 10.23 14.14 7.41
N ARG A 66 9.25 13.28 7.12
CA ARG A 66 9.32 12.35 5.97
C ARG A 66 9.35 13.07 4.62
N LEU A 67 8.71 14.24 4.52
CA LEU A 67 8.77 15.09 3.33
C LEU A 67 10.20 15.58 3.03
N THR A 68 11.04 15.70 4.07
CA THR A 68 12.43 16.12 3.94
C THR A 68 13.27 15.11 3.16
N TYR A 69 12.92 13.82 3.18
CA TYR A 69 13.62 12.79 2.40
C TYR A 69 13.51 12.98 0.88
N VAL A 70 12.51 13.75 0.41
CA VAL A 70 12.38 14.11 -1.01
C VAL A 70 13.52 15.05 -1.44
N VAL A 71 14.02 15.91 -0.54
CA VAL A 71 14.99 16.95 -0.89
C VAL A 71 16.32 16.37 -1.39
N PRO A 72 16.98 15.42 -0.69
CA PRO A 72 18.14 14.71 -1.22
C PRO A 72 17.92 14.12 -2.60
N ALA A 73 16.83 13.37 -2.76
CA ALA A 73 16.53 12.69 -4.02
C ALA A 73 16.30 13.68 -5.17
N LEU A 74 15.66 14.82 -4.89
CA LEU A 74 15.46 15.88 -5.88
C LEU A 74 16.79 16.53 -6.30
N ILE A 75 17.72 16.74 -5.36
CA ILE A 75 19.07 17.23 -5.66
C ILE A 75 19.80 16.24 -6.56
N PHE A 76 19.86 14.95 -6.19
CA PHE A 76 20.51 13.93 -7.03
C PHE A 76 19.86 13.81 -8.40
N TYR A 77 18.54 13.95 -8.52
CA TYR A 77 17.84 13.93 -9.81
C TYR A 77 18.27 15.10 -10.71
N ASN A 78 18.26 16.34 -10.18
CA ASN A 78 18.57 17.54 -10.94
C ASN A 78 20.05 17.63 -11.32
N PHE A 79 20.95 17.18 -10.45
CA PHE A 79 22.40 17.22 -10.68
C PHE A 79 22.97 15.92 -11.26
N ALA A 80 22.13 15.01 -11.73
CA ALA A 80 22.57 13.75 -12.32
C ALA A 80 23.45 13.93 -13.58
N TYR A 81 23.33 15.08 -14.28
CA TYR A 81 24.19 15.44 -15.41
C TYR A 81 25.67 15.59 -15.01
N ALA A 82 25.95 15.85 -13.73
CA ALA A 82 27.30 16.02 -13.23
C ALA A 82 28.12 14.72 -13.25
N ALA A 83 27.46 13.56 -13.39
CA ALA A 83 28.08 12.26 -13.64
C ALA A 83 27.47 11.63 -14.92
N PRO A 84 27.91 12.03 -16.12
CA PRO A 84 27.30 11.63 -17.40
C PRO A 84 27.21 10.11 -17.62
N GLN A 85 28.16 9.37 -17.06
CA GLN A 85 28.24 7.91 -17.17
C GLN A 85 27.15 7.20 -16.35
N PHE A 86 26.63 7.84 -15.30
CA PHE A 86 25.66 7.25 -14.37
C PHE A 86 24.34 8.03 -14.32
N THR A 87 24.16 9.06 -15.16
CA THR A 87 22.98 9.95 -15.13
C THR A 87 21.65 9.18 -15.10
N ASN A 88 21.46 8.21 -15.99
CA ASN A 88 20.25 7.39 -16.03
C ASN A 88 20.03 6.58 -14.75
N MET A 89 21.11 6.02 -14.18
CA MET A 89 21.03 5.24 -12.95
C MET A 89 20.73 6.13 -11.74
N ILE A 90 21.37 7.30 -11.65
CA ILE A 90 21.15 8.28 -10.59
C ILE A 90 19.73 8.83 -10.66
N GLN A 91 19.24 9.21 -11.84
CA GLN A 91 17.88 9.71 -12.00
C GLN A 91 16.84 8.66 -11.61
N ARG A 92 17.01 7.41 -12.03
CA ARG A 92 16.11 6.31 -11.64
C ARG A 92 16.15 6.04 -10.15
N ALA A 93 17.34 5.96 -9.54
CA ALA A 93 17.47 5.77 -8.10
C ALA A 93 16.80 6.92 -7.32
N SER A 94 16.98 8.15 -7.76
CA SER A 94 16.33 9.33 -7.18
C SER A 94 14.81 9.27 -7.31
N LEU A 95 14.27 8.87 -8.48
CA LEU A 95 12.83 8.68 -8.67
C LEU A 95 12.26 7.62 -7.73
N VAL A 96 12.96 6.50 -7.55
CA VAL A 96 12.57 5.45 -6.59
C VAL A 96 12.58 5.98 -5.15
N LEU A 97 13.63 6.70 -4.75
CA LEU A 97 13.72 7.30 -3.42
C LEU A 97 12.61 8.32 -3.17
N MET A 98 12.26 9.15 -4.16
CA MET A 98 11.13 10.08 -4.08
C MET A 98 9.80 9.34 -3.94
N ALA A 99 9.58 8.26 -4.71
CA ALA A 99 8.37 7.46 -4.61
C ALA A 99 8.23 6.81 -3.23
N ILE A 100 9.31 6.24 -2.68
CA ILE A 100 9.34 5.67 -1.32
C ILE A 100 9.06 6.75 -0.27
N ALA A 101 9.71 7.92 -0.38
CA ALA A 101 9.47 9.04 0.53
C ALA A 101 8.01 9.50 0.48
N GLY A 102 7.43 9.59 -0.72
CA GLY A 102 6.00 9.88 -0.92
C GLY A 102 5.09 8.87 -0.20
N LEU A 103 5.35 7.57 -0.35
CA LEU A 103 4.60 6.53 0.36
C LEU A 103 4.75 6.64 1.88
N MET A 104 5.95 6.94 2.37
CA MET A 104 6.17 7.17 3.79
C MET A 104 5.35 8.36 4.30
N VAL A 105 5.27 9.46 3.54
CA VAL A 105 4.46 10.64 3.89
C VAL A 105 2.97 10.27 3.93
N ILE A 106 2.44 9.61 2.90
CA ILE A 106 1.02 9.21 2.83
C ILE A 106 0.67 8.28 4.01
N ASN A 107 1.48 7.26 4.28
CA ASN A 107 1.25 6.36 5.42
C ASN A 107 1.28 7.11 6.76
N SER A 108 2.20 8.06 6.90
CA SER A 108 2.30 8.91 8.09
C SER A 108 1.07 9.77 8.28
N PHE A 109 0.56 10.32 7.17
CA PHE A 109 -0.62 11.16 7.16
C PHE A 109 -1.88 10.36 7.53
N LEU A 110 -2.05 9.17 6.95
CA LEU A 110 -3.14 8.26 7.33
C LEU A 110 -3.06 7.81 8.79
N ASN A 111 -1.86 7.65 9.35
CA ASN A 111 -1.68 7.41 10.79
C ASN A 111 -2.08 8.63 11.64
N ALA A 112 -1.77 9.84 11.19
CA ALA A 112 -2.17 11.06 11.87
C ALA A 112 -3.69 11.26 11.83
N LEU A 113 -4.34 11.01 10.69
CA LEU A 113 -5.80 11.02 10.57
C LEU A 113 -6.45 10.03 11.53
N ASN A 114 -5.89 8.83 11.66
CA ASN A 114 -6.37 7.84 12.62
C ASN A 114 -6.30 8.36 14.06
N ASP A 115 -5.17 8.96 14.45
CA ASP A 115 -4.99 9.51 15.80
C ASP A 115 -5.93 10.70 16.07
N ILE A 116 -6.16 11.55 15.06
CA ILE A 116 -7.13 12.65 15.14
C ILE A 116 -8.53 12.08 15.36
N TYR A 117 -8.90 11.05 14.61
CA TYR A 117 -10.20 10.39 14.75
C TYR A 117 -10.38 9.78 16.14
N LYS A 118 -9.37 9.09 16.68
CA LYS A 118 -9.40 8.49 18.03
C LYS A 118 -9.64 9.48 19.15
N LYS A 119 -9.27 10.75 18.98
CA LYS A 119 -9.53 11.81 19.95
C LYS A 119 -10.95 12.38 19.89
N THR A 120 -11.74 11.98 18.88
CA THR A 120 -13.10 12.49 18.69
C THR A 120 -14.10 11.60 19.43
N LYS A 121 -15.17 12.19 19.98
CA LYS A 121 -16.26 11.47 20.68
C LYS A 121 -16.94 10.39 19.82
N TYR A 122 -16.78 10.45 18.49
CA TYR A 122 -17.34 9.47 17.55
C TYR A 122 -16.59 8.13 17.52
N HIS A 123 -15.37 8.05 18.07
CA HIS A 123 -14.58 6.82 18.06
C HIS A 123 -15.23 5.67 18.84
N GLU A 124 -15.98 5.95 19.89
CA GLU A 124 -16.66 4.93 20.70
C GLU A 124 -17.73 4.14 19.93
N ARG A 125 -18.19 4.67 18.79
CA ARG A 125 -19.26 4.06 17.99
C ARG A 125 -18.77 3.35 16.74
N LEU A 126 -17.62 3.72 16.21
CA LEU A 126 -17.09 3.21 14.94
C LEU A 126 -15.57 3.04 15.02
N ASP A 127 -15.09 1.83 14.76
CA ASP A 127 -13.67 1.56 14.61
C ASP A 127 -13.23 1.75 13.16
N ILE A 128 -12.62 2.88 12.84
CA ILE A 128 -12.11 3.16 11.49
C ILE A 128 -10.72 2.56 11.23
N ASN A 129 -10.06 1.96 12.24
CA ASN A 129 -8.69 1.45 12.10
C ASN A 129 -8.60 0.45 10.94
N SER A 130 -9.56 -0.47 10.86
CA SER A 130 -9.63 -1.51 9.82
C SER A 130 -9.76 -0.90 8.42
N TYR A 131 -10.60 0.12 8.25
CA TYR A 131 -10.77 0.81 6.97
C TYR A 131 -9.49 1.54 6.56
N LEU A 132 -8.88 2.30 7.47
CA LEU A 132 -7.61 2.97 7.20
C LEU A 132 -6.46 1.98 6.92
N GLN A 133 -6.50 0.79 7.52
CA GLN A 133 -5.54 -0.27 7.25
C GLN A 133 -5.70 -0.84 5.83
N ILE A 134 -6.93 -1.08 5.39
CA ILE A 134 -7.23 -1.51 4.01
C ILE A 134 -6.80 -0.42 3.02
N THR A 135 -7.10 0.86 3.30
CA THR A 135 -6.66 1.98 2.47
C THR A 135 -5.13 2.05 2.36
N LYS A 136 -4.40 1.88 3.47
CA LYS A 136 -2.92 1.82 3.46
C LYS A 136 -2.42 0.65 2.63
N LEU A 137 -3.04 -0.52 2.74
CA LEU A 137 -2.68 -1.69 1.96
C LEU A 137 -2.79 -1.40 0.46
N ILE A 138 -3.92 -0.85 0.02
CA ILE A 138 -4.15 -0.48 -1.39
C ILE A 138 -3.11 0.53 -1.87
N ILE A 139 -2.88 1.61 -1.11
CA ILE A 139 -1.89 2.64 -1.47
C ILE A 139 -0.49 2.05 -1.56
N ASN A 140 -0.11 1.16 -0.64
CA ASN A 140 1.20 0.52 -0.65
C ASN A 140 1.37 -0.44 -1.83
N ILE A 141 0.32 -1.17 -2.23
CA ILE A 141 0.33 -2.01 -3.43
C ILE A 141 0.54 -1.13 -4.67
N LEU A 142 -0.28 -0.10 -4.86
CA LEU A 142 -0.16 0.82 -6.00
C LEU A 142 1.20 1.51 -6.04
N GLY A 143 1.68 1.98 -4.89
CA GLY A 143 3.00 2.58 -4.74
C GLY A 143 4.14 1.63 -5.10
N SER A 144 4.03 0.36 -4.71
CA SER A 144 5.01 -0.67 -5.06
C SER A 144 5.05 -0.91 -6.57
N VAL A 145 3.89 -0.92 -7.24
CA VAL A 145 3.81 -1.02 -8.71
C VAL A 145 4.49 0.17 -9.39
N VAL A 146 4.30 1.40 -8.88
CA VAL A 146 5.01 2.59 -9.38
C VAL A 146 6.52 2.43 -9.23
N ILE A 147 6.99 1.99 -8.06
CA ILE A 147 8.42 1.77 -7.79
C ILE A 147 9.01 0.74 -8.76
N VAL A 148 8.32 -0.40 -8.96
CA VAL A 148 8.74 -1.43 -9.91
C VAL A 148 8.75 -0.90 -11.34
N GLY A 149 7.76 -0.09 -11.74
CA GLY A 149 7.71 0.57 -13.04
C GLY A 149 8.92 1.46 -13.30
N ILE A 150 9.33 2.25 -12.31
CA ILE A 150 10.53 3.10 -12.38
C ILE A 150 11.80 2.23 -12.54
N ILE A 151 11.91 1.14 -11.79
CA ILE A 151 13.09 0.24 -11.82
C ILE A 151 13.23 -0.44 -13.19
N ILE A 152 12.13 -1.00 -13.70
CA ILE A 152 12.11 -1.77 -14.96
C ILE A 152 12.03 -0.82 -16.18
N ASN A 153 11.83 0.48 -15.95
CA ASN A 153 11.64 1.49 -16.99
C ASN A 153 10.50 1.13 -17.95
N LYS A 154 9.37 0.73 -17.36
CA LYS A 154 8.13 0.40 -18.07
C LYS A 154 7.03 1.31 -17.57
N ASP A 155 6.06 1.56 -18.45
CA ASP A 155 4.88 2.32 -18.09
C ASP A 155 4.15 1.62 -16.93
N THR A 156 3.97 2.34 -15.83
CA THR A 156 3.24 1.87 -14.65
C THR A 156 1.83 1.41 -15.03
N THR A 157 1.19 2.05 -16.02
CA THR A 157 -0.16 1.71 -16.49
C THR A 157 -0.20 0.30 -17.09
N LEU A 158 0.86 -0.10 -17.82
CA LEU A 158 1.00 -1.45 -18.38
C LEU A 158 1.15 -2.50 -17.26
N LEU A 159 1.93 -2.18 -16.22
CA LEU A 159 2.10 -3.09 -15.08
C LEU A 159 0.80 -3.23 -14.29
N LEU A 160 0.09 -2.11 -14.10
CA LEU A 160 -1.17 -2.08 -13.38
C LEU A 160 -2.28 -2.81 -14.15
N SER A 161 -2.32 -2.66 -15.48
CA SER A 161 -3.26 -3.40 -16.32
C SER A 161 -2.94 -4.90 -16.33
N GLY A 162 -1.66 -5.29 -16.38
CA GLY A 162 -1.25 -6.69 -16.26
C GLY A 162 -1.63 -7.31 -14.92
N LEU A 163 -1.40 -6.60 -13.81
CA LEU A 163 -1.80 -7.05 -12.48
C LEU A 163 -3.33 -7.15 -12.35
N GLY A 164 -4.06 -6.17 -12.88
CA GLY A 164 -5.52 -6.18 -12.93
C GLY A 164 -6.06 -7.35 -13.75
N ALA A 165 -5.49 -7.61 -14.93
CA ALA A 165 -5.88 -8.72 -15.80
C ALA A 165 -5.61 -10.07 -15.12
N MET A 166 -4.44 -10.25 -14.49
CA MET A 166 -4.14 -11.46 -13.73
C MET A 166 -5.11 -11.64 -12.56
N THR A 167 -5.42 -10.57 -11.83
CA THR A 167 -6.39 -10.61 -10.73
C THR A 167 -7.79 -10.99 -11.23
N ALA A 168 -8.23 -10.43 -12.36
CA ALA A 168 -9.51 -10.76 -12.98
C ALA A 168 -9.57 -12.24 -13.41
N ILE A 169 -8.50 -12.78 -13.99
CA ILE A 169 -8.41 -14.20 -14.35
C ILE A 169 -8.46 -15.08 -13.10
N VAL A 170 -7.72 -14.74 -12.05
CA VAL A 170 -7.77 -15.48 -10.77
C VAL A 170 -9.18 -15.43 -10.19
N LEU A 171 -9.83 -14.26 -10.17
CA LEU A 171 -11.22 -14.12 -9.73
C LEU A 171 -12.19 -14.93 -10.57
N LEU A 172 -11.97 -15.01 -11.89
CA LEU A 172 -12.78 -15.82 -12.80
C LEU A 172 -12.66 -17.32 -12.46
N ILE A 173 -11.43 -17.80 -12.27
CA ILE A 173 -11.16 -19.22 -11.97
C ILE A 173 -11.72 -19.61 -10.59
N PHE A 174 -11.61 -18.73 -9.60
CA PHE A 174 -12.05 -18.99 -8.23
C PHE A 174 -13.44 -18.44 -7.89
N LYS A 175 -14.21 -17.99 -8.88
CA LYS A 175 -15.52 -17.36 -8.67
C LYS A 175 -16.44 -18.22 -7.80
N ASP A 176 -16.63 -19.48 -8.17
CA ASP A 176 -17.57 -20.39 -7.49
C ASP A 176 -17.07 -20.78 -6.09
N THR A 177 -15.76 -20.88 -5.90
CA THR A 177 -15.15 -21.11 -4.58
C THR A 177 -15.39 -19.93 -3.65
N ILE A 178 -15.19 -18.70 -4.13
CA ILE A 178 -15.43 -17.47 -3.36
C ILE A 178 -16.92 -17.36 -3.02
N LEU A 179 -17.80 -17.61 -4.00
CA LEU A 179 -19.25 -17.58 -3.80
C LEU A 179 -19.68 -18.61 -2.74
N SER A 180 -19.13 -19.83 -2.80
CA SER A 180 -19.42 -20.89 -1.82
C SER A 180 -18.97 -20.50 -0.40
N LEU A 181 -17.80 -19.90 -0.27
CA LEU A 181 -17.28 -19.41 1.02
C LEU A 181 -18.17 -18.30 1.60
N VAL A 182 -18.57 -17.33 0.77
CA VAL A 182 -19.47 -16.25 1.21
C VAL A 182 -20.83 -16.83 1.61
N ALA A 183 -21.36 -17.78 0.84
CA ALA A 183 -22.59 -18.48 1.13
C ALA A 183 -22.51 -19.24 2.47
N SER A 184 -21.43 -19.97 2.75
CA SER A 184 -21.28 -20.68 4.03
C SER A 184 -21.23 -19.72 5.22
N LEU A 185 -20.54 -18.58 5.08
CA LEU A 185 -20.50 -17.54 6.10
C LEU A 185 -21.88 -16.90 6.29
N GLN A 186 -22.65 -16.71 5.22
CA GLN A 186 -24.00 -16.18 5.28
C GLN A 186 -24.97 -17.15 5.98
N ILE A 187 -24.92 -18.45 5.65
CA ILE A 187 -25.70 -19.51 6.31
C ILE A 187 -25.41 -19.52 7.81
N SER A 188 -24.13 -19.54 8.18
CA SER A 188 -23.72 -19.59 9.58
C SER A 188 -23.96 -18.28 10.34
N SER A 189 -23.82 -17.11 9.70
CA SER A 189 -23.96 -15.81 10.37
C SER A 189 -25.43 -15.39 10.52
N ASN A 190 -26.32 -15.87 9.64
CA ASN A 190 -27.74 -15.56 9.68
C ASN A 190 -28.61 -16.73 10.15
N ASP A 191 -27.99 -17.83 10.59
CA ASP A 191 -28.70 -19.04 11.04
C ASP A 191 -29.76 -19.52 10.04
N LEU A 192 -29.43 -19.54 8.73
CA LEU A 192 -30.41 -19.91 7.68
C LEU A 192 -30.91 -21.35 7.84
N PHE A 193 -30.00 -22.28 8.18
CA PHE A 193 -30.28 -23.65 8.57
C PHE A 193 -29.07 -24.24 9.30
N LYS A 194 -29.28 -25.30 10.08
CA LYS A 194 -28.30 -25.94 10.95
C LYS A 194 -28.21 -27.44 10.66
N ILE A 195 -27.17 -28.07 11.23
CA ILE A 195 -27.04 -29.53 11.22
C ILE A 195 -28.26 -30.13 11.93
N GLY A 196 -28.93 -31.07 11.27
CA GLY A 196 -30.18 -31.69 11.72
C GLY A 196 -31.46 -31.05 11.17
N ASP A 197 -31.37 -29.93 10.46
CA ASP A 197 -32.54 -29.39 9.75
C ASP A 197 -32.80 -30.19 8.47
N TRP A 198 -34.08 -30.40 8.16
CA TRP A 198 -34.51 -31.02 6.91
C TRP A 198 -34.53 -29.99 5.79
N ILE A 199 -33.83 -30.26 4.68
CA ILE A 199 -33.75 -29.38 3.52
C ILE A 199 -34.10 -30.15 2.25
N GLU A 200 -34.94 -29.54 1.42
CA GLU A 200 -35.28 -30.01 0.09
C GLU A 200 -34.61 -29.11 -0.97
N ALA A 201 -33.77 -29.71 -1.82
CA ALA A 201 -33.17 -29.07 -2.99
C ALA A 201 -33.32 -29.99 -4.22
N PRO A 202 -34.50 -30.00 -4.86
CA PRO A 202 -34.86 -30.96 -5.91
C PRO A 202 -33.91 -30.92 -7.12
N GLN A 203 -33.42 -29.72 -7.45
CA GLN A 203 -32.45 -29.49 -8.52
C GLN A 203 -31.10 -30.20 -8.33
N PHE A 204 -30.80 -30.65 -7.11
CA PHE A 204 -29.60 -31.43 -6.78
C PHE A 204 -29.93 -32.84 -6.27
N GLY A 205 -31.20 -33.27 -6.35
CA GLY A 205 -31.64 -34.56 -5.83
C GLY A 205 -31.39 -34.70 -4.32
N ALA A 206 -31.59 -33.61 -3.56
CA ALA A 206 -31.51 -33.65 -2.11
C ALA A 206 -32.88 -33.41 -1.48
N ASP A 207 -33.27 -34.28 -0.56
CA ASP A 207 -34.49 -34.20 0.25
C ASP A 207 -34.24 -35.00 1.55
N GLY A 208 -33.77 -34.31 2.58
CA GLY A 208 -33.37 -34.95 3.83
C GLY A 208 -32.63 -34.08 4.83
N ASP A 209 -32.06 -34.72 5.85
CA ASP A 209 -31.41 -34.05 6.98
C ASP A 209 -30.00 -33.56 6.63
N VAL A 210 -29.67 -32.34 7.05
CA VAL A 210 -28.30 -31.79 6.96
C VAL A 210 -27.40 -32.51 7.95
N VAL A 211 -26.38 -33.19 7.44
CA VAL A 211 -25.42 -33.95 8.26
C VAL A 211 -24.16 -33.15 8.57
N ASP A 212 -23.73 -32.29 7.65
CA ASP A 212 -22.46 -31.56 7.73
C ASP A 212 -22.54 -30.26 6.92
N ILE A 213 -22.05 -29.16 7.51
CA ILE A 213 -21.91 -27.87 6.84
C ILE A 213 -20.42 -27.53 6.82
N ALA A 214 -19.78 -27.81 5.69
CA ALA A 214 -18.40 -27.45 5.45
C ALA A 214 -18.29 -26.03 4.84
N LEU A 215 -17.07 -25.53 4.75
CA LEU A 215 -16.78 -24.16 4.26
C LEU A 215 -17.27 -23.88 2.82
N HIS A 216 -17.43 -24.91 1.99
CA HIS A 216 -17.83 -24.73 0.59
C HIS A 216 -18.88 -25.74 0.11
N THR A 217 -19.35 -26.63 0.99
CA THR A 217 -20.32 -27.68 0.65
C THR A 217 -21.20 -28.02 1.85
N VAL A 218 -22.43 -28.42 1.58
CA VAL A 218 -23.35 -29.03 2.55
C VAL A 218 -23.56 -30.48 2.17
N LYS A 219 -23.55 -31.38 3.17
CA LYS A 219 -23.93 -32.78 3.00
C LYS A 219 -25.33 -33.00 3.52
N ILE A 220 -26.19 -33.52 2.67
CA ILE A 220 -27.57 -33.86 2.99
C ILE A 220 -27.73 -35.36 2.88
N GLN A 221 -28.29 -35.99 3.91
CA GLN A 221 -28.65 -37.40 3.87
C GLN A 221 -30.12 -37.52 3.47
N ASN A 222 -30.35 -38.03 2.27
CA ASN A 222 -31.69 -38.26 1.75
C ASN A 222 -32.45 -39.31 2.57
N TRP A 223 -33.78 -39.34 2.42
CA TRP A 223 -34.63 -40.38 3.01
C TRP A 223 -34.16 -41.82 2.68
N ASP A 224 -33.63 -42.04 1.47
CA ASP A 224 -33.09 -43.33 1.03
C ASP A 224 -31.67 -43.64 1.57
N LYS A 225 -31.18 -42.78 2.49
CA LYS A 225 -29.85 -42.81 3.12
C LYS A 225 -28.67 -42.50 2.19
N THR A 226 -28.89 -42.08 0.96
CA THR A 226 -27.81 -41.58 0.09
C THR A 226 -27.32 -40.21 0.57
N ILE A 227 -26.07 -39.86 0.23
CA ILE A 227 -25.45 -38.58 0.62
C ILE A 227 -25.33 -37.69 -0.62
N SER A 228 -26.05 -36.57 -0.63
CA SER A 228 -25.92 -35.51 -1.62
C SER A 228 -24.95 -34.45 -1.11
N VAL A 229 -23.94 -34.11 -1.93
CA VAL A 229 -22.95 -33.08 -1.62
C VAL A 229 -23.17 -31.88 -2.53
N ILE A 230 -23.64 -30.78 -1.96
CA ILE A 230 -24.06 -29.60 -2.72
C ILE A 230 -23.13 -28.43 -2.35
N PRO A 231 -22.55 -27.72 -3.34
CA PRO A 231 -21.84 -26.47 -3.07
C PRO A 231 -22.76 -25.45 -2.37
N THR A 232 -22.29 -24.83 -1.29
CA THR A 232 -23.09 -23.94 -0.45
C THR A 232 -23.75 -22.80 -1.21
N HIS A 233 -23.09 -22.23 -2.22
CA HIS A 233 -23.69 -21.15 -3.02
C HIS A 233 -24.96 -21.56 -3.75
N LYS A 234 -25.03 -22.81 -4.21
CA LYS A 234 -26.19 -23.31 -4.97
C LYS A 234 -27.45 -23.53 -4.12
N LEU A 235 -27.33 -23.45 -2.80
CA LEU A 235 -28.45 -23.56 -1.86
C LEU A 235 -29.05 -22.18 -1.51
N ILE A 236 -28.34 -21.09 -1.82
CA ILE A 236 -28.79 -19.72 -1.57
C ILE A 236 -29.31 -19.07 -2.86
N ASP A 237 -28.78 -19.49 -4.01
CA ASP A 237 -29.25 -19.09 -5.35
C ASP A 237 -30.63 -19.69 -5.69
#